data_AF-A0A9D1ZHM2-F1
#
_entry.id   AF-A0A9D1ZHM2-F1
#
_cell.length_a   1.000
_cell.length_b   1.000
_cell.length_c   1.000
_cell.angle_alpha   90.00
_cell.angle_beta   90.00
_cell.angle_gamma   90.00
#
_symmetry.space_group_name_H-M   'P 1'
#
loop_
_entity.id
_entity.type
_entity.pdbx_description
1 polymer ?
#
loop_
_entity_poly.entity_id
_entity_poly.type
_entity_poly.pdbx_seq_one_letter_code
_entity_poly.pdbx_strand_id
1 'polypeptide(L)'
;MQTILNDIELDWAELKCLAQAMQAGGDPSLAKVAQRNIRQMQRHLEDLAAALQNIDDAKVPQSEPLRQTLSTPTPPPPTPPHEEKAPILAERIRPAGDLRHALSLNDSFRFSRELFGGDTSRMNEVLTQIGQAGSLDKAQEIFAREVHPEEGNEAANDFTELLKKYFDR
;
A
#
# COMPACT_ATOMS: atom_id res chain seq x y z
N MET A 1 4.60 -14.15 -10.56
CA MET A 1 3.87 -13.37 -9.54
C MET A 1 2.38 -13.32 -9.82
N GLN A 2 1.91 -12.81 -10.96
CA GLN A 2 0.47 -12.75 -11.27
C GLN A 2 -0.24 -14.12 -11.19
N THR A 3 0.38 -15.19 -11.68
CA THR A 3 -0.15 -16.56 -11.55
C THR A 3 -0.39 -16.96 -10.10
N ILE A 4 0.58 -16.69 -9.21
CA ILE A 4 0.49 -17.00 -7.78
C ILE A 4 -0.68 -16.24 -7.13
N LEU A 5 -0.89 -14.98 -7.51
CA LEU A 5 -2.01 -14.17 -7.01
C LEU A 5 -3.36 -14.76 -7.45
N ASN A 6 -3.50 -15.16 -8.71
CA ASN A 6 -4.72 -15.80 -9.20
C ASN A 6 -4.99 -17.14 -8.49
N ASP A 7 -3.95 -17.93 -8.21
CA ASP A 7 -4.07 -19.19 -7.49
C ASP A 7 -4.52 -18.98 -6.03
N ILE A 8 -4.01 -17.93 -5.36
CA ILE A 8 -4.46 -17.54 -4.01
C ILE A 8 -5.92 -17.07 -4.02
N GLU A 9 -6.33 -16.29 -5.02
CA GLU A 9 -7.73 -15.88 -5.17
C GLU A 9 -8.67 -17.09 -5.36
N LEU A 10 -8.23 -18.08 -6.12
CA LEU A 10 -8.96 -19.34 -6.31
C LEU A 10 -9.08 -20.12 -4.99
N ASP A 11 -7.98 -20.31 -4.25
CA ASP A 11 -7.98 -21.00 -2.96
C ASP A 11 -8.93 -20.33 -1.95
N TRP A 12 -8.93 -18.99 -1.91
CA TRP A 12 -9.84 -18.21 -1.06
C TRP A 12 -11.31 -18.44 -1.43
N ALA A 13 -11.63 -18.48 -2.72
CA ALA A 13 -12.97 -18.77 -3.20
C ALA A 13 -13.41 -20.20 -2.85
N GLU A 14 -12.52 -21.19 -2.99
CA GLU A 14 -12.77 -22.58 -2.59
C GLU A 14 -13.03 -22.69 -1.08
N LEU A 15 -12.24 -22.02 -0.24
CA LEU A 15 -12.42 -22.01 1.21
C LEU A 15 -13.75 -21.38 1.63
N LYS A 16 -14.17 -20.30 0.98
CA LYS A 16 -15.49 -19.71 1.21
C LYS A 16 -16.62 -20.69 0.90
N CYS A 17 -16.52 -21.36 -0.24
CA CYS A 17 -17.49 -22.38 -0.65
C CYS A 17 -17.56 -23.54 0.36
N LEU A 18 -16.39 -24.05 0.78
CA LEU A 18 -16.29 -25.11 1.78
C LEU A 18 -16.84 -24.67 3.15
N ALA A 19 -16.55 -23.44 3.59
CA ALA A 19 -17.06 -22.89 4.84
C ALA A 19 -18.59 -22.78 4.83
N GLN A 20 -19.18 -22.33 3.72
CA GLN A 20 -20.63 -22.27 3.53
C GLN A 20 -21.24 -23.68 3.53
N ALA A 21 -20.62 -24.64 2.84
CA ALA A 21 -21.08 -26.02 2.80
C ALA A 21 -21.06 -26.67 4.19
N MET A 22 -20.02 -26.41 5.01
CA MET A 22 -19.97 -26.89 6.40
C MET A 22 -21.05 -26.26 7.29
N GLN A 23 -21.33 -24.96 7.12
CA GLN A 23 -22.42 -24.28 7.86
C GLN A 23 -23.81 -24.79 7.46
N ALA A 24 -23.97 -25.24 6.21
CA ALA A 24 -25.22 -25.82 5.71
C ALA A 24 -25.44 -27.29 6.11
N GLY A 25 -24.64 -27.84 7.05
CA GLY A 25 -24.74 -29.23 7.50
C GLY A 25 -23.93 -30.22 6.65
N GLY A 26 -22.85 -29.75 6.02
CA GLY A 26 -21.98 -30.56 5.18
C GLY A 26 -21.16 -31.62 5.92
N ASP A 27 -20.67 -32.61 5.16
CA ASP A 27 -19.96 -33.78 5.67
C ASP A 27 -18.61 -33.43 6.35
N PRO A 28 -18.21 -34.12 7.44
CA PRO A 28 -16.93 -33.88 8.11
C PRO A 28 -15.69 -34.12 7.23
N SER A 29 -15.80 -34.81 6.09
CA SER A 29 -14.73 -34.89 5.09
C SER A 29 -14.43 -33.55 4.43
N LEU A 30 -15.39 -32.62 4.37
CA LEU A 30 -15.16 -31.25 3.88
C LEU A 30 -14.16 -30.51 4.75
N ALA A 31 -14.11 -30.80 6.05
CA ALA A 31 -13.08 -30.24 6.93
C ALA A 31 -11.67 -30.68 6.53
N LYS A 32 -11.50 -31.93 6.05
CA LYS A 32 -10.22 -32.43 5.54
C LYS A 32 -9.85 -31.75 4.22
N VAL A 33 -10.83 -31.51 3.35
CA VAL A 33 -10.63 -30.78 2.09
C VAL A 33 -10.26 -29.32 2.36
N ALA A 34 -10.95 -28.65 3.29
CA ALA A 34 -10.63 -27.30 3.72
C ALA A 34 -9.22 -27.23 4.31
N GLN A 35 -8.84 -28.20 5.15
CA GLN A 35 -7.49 -28.27 5.69
C GLN A 35 -6.43 -28.46 4.59
N ARG A 36 -6.72 -29.24 3.55
CA ARG A 36 -5.81 -29.40 2.41
C ARG A 36 -5.69 -28.10 1.60
N ASN A 37 -6.81 -27.43 1.34
CA ASN A 37 -6.80 -26.16 0.60
C ASN A 37 -6.05 -25.07 1.40
N ILE A 38 -6.23 -24.98 2.73
CA ILE A 38 -5.45 -24.05 3.58
C ILE A 38 -3.93 -24.29 3.42
N ARG A 39 -3.48 -25.55 3.39
CA ARG A 39 -2.04 -25.85 3.18
C ARG A 39 -1.56 -25.47 1.79
N GLN A 40 -2.42 -25.59 0.77
CA GLN A 40 -2.12 -25.17 -0.58
C GLN A 40 -1.97 -23.65 -0.66
N MET A 41 -2.93 -22.91 -0.08
CA MET A 41 -2.88 -21.45 0.00
C MET A 41 -1.63 -20.97 0.77
N GLN A 42 -1.25 -21.65 1.86
CA GLN A 42 0.00 -21.37 2.58
C GLN A 42 1.23 -21.51 1.67
N ARG A 43 1.29 -22.55 0.83
CA ARG A 43 2.40 -22.73 -0.12
C ARG A 43 2.45 -21.64 -1.18
N HIS A 44 1.30 -21.21 -1.71
CA HIS A 44 1.26 -20.08 -2.64
C HIS A 44 1.71 -18.76 -1.98
N LEU A 45 1.37 -18.54 -0.70
CA LEU A 45 1.86 -17.40 0.07
C LEU A 45 3.38 -17.46 0.30
N GLU A 46 3.94 -18.65 0.55
CA GLU A 46 5.39 -18.87 0.63
C GLU A 46 6.07 -18.57 -0.71
N ASP A 47 5.52 -19.06 -1.83
CA ASP A 47 6.03 -18.79 -3.18
C ASP A 47 5.95 -17.29 -3.52
N LEU A 48 4.89 -16.60 -3.09
CA LEU A 48 4.77 -15.15 -3.26
C LEU A 48 5.82 -14.40 -2.43
N ALA A 49 6.04 -14.81 -1.18
CA ALA A 49 7.06 -14.23 -0.31
C ALA A 49 8.47 -14.43 -0.91
N ALA A 50 8.77 -15.63 -1.42
CA ALA A 50 10.03 -15.91 -2.11
C ALA A 50 10.18 -15.06 -3.38
N ALA A 51 9.12 -14.92 -4.18
CA ALA A 51 9.13 -14.07 -5.37
C ALA A 51 9.39 -12.59 -5.04
N LEU A 52 8.94 -12.10 -3.88
CA LEU A 52 9.20 -10.75 -3.39
C LEU A 52 10.63 -10.58 -2.87
N GLN A 53 11.19 -11.57 -2.17
CA GLN A 53 12.58 -11.53 -1.69
C GLN A 53 13.61 -11.49 -2.84
N ASN A 54 13.31 -12.11 -3.98
CA ASN A 54 14.17 -12.05 -5.17
C ASN A 54 14.19 -10.65 -5.84
N ILE A 55 13.34 -9.72 -5.41
CA ILE A 55 13.34 -8.33 -5.91
C ILE A 55 14.43 -7.50 -5.20
N ASP A 56 14.80 -7.84 -3.96
CA ASP A 56 15.83 -7.13 -3.17
C ASP A 56 17.27 -7.57 -3.50
N ASP A 57 17.50 -8.73 -4.15
CA ASP A 57 18.85 -9.24 -4.49
C ASP A 57 19.42 -8.70 -5.82
N ALA A 58 18.79 -7.67 -6.41
CA ALA A 58 19.32 -6.98 -7.59
C ALA A 58 20.38 -5.92 -7.20
N LYS A 59 21.48 -6.32 -6.55
CA LYS A 59 22.72 -5.54 -6.48
C LYS A 59 23.87 -6.24 -7.23
N VAL A 60 23.86 -6.00 -8.55
CA VAL A 60 24.95 -5.95 -9.55
C VAL A 60 26.32 -6.60 -9.21
N PRO A 61 26.81 -7.49 -10.10
CA PRO A 61 28.15 -7.30 -10.70
C PRO A 61 28.12 -7.12 -12.23
N GLN A 62 29.02 -6.25 -12.70
CA GLN A 62 29.27 -5.83 -14.08
C GLN A 62 29.85 -6.92 -15.02
N SER A 63 29.45 -6.90 -16.30
CA SER A 63 30.23 -7.12 -17.56
C SER A 63 29.22 -7.46 -18.68
N GLU A 64 29.13 -6.89 -19.88
CA GLU A 64 30.03 -6.17 -20.77
C GLU A 64 29.18 -5.43 -21.85
N PRO A 65 29.79 -4.54 -22.67
CA PRO A 65 29.11 -3.47 -23.40
C PRO A 65 28.61 -3.84 -24.80
N LEU A 66 27.96 -2.86 -25.44
CA LEU A 66 27.62 -2.74 -26.87
C LEU A 66 26.24 -3.28 -27.29
N ARG A 67 25.26 -2.39 -27.41
CA ARG A 67 24.98 -1.81 -28.73
C ARG A 67 24.04 -0.60 -28.64
N GLN A 68 24.62 0.49 -29.09
CA GLN A 68 24.01 1.74 -29.48
C GLN A 68 23.00 1.52 -30.61
N THR A 69 21.74 1.87 -30.40
CA THR A 69 20.87 2.36 -31.47
C THR A 69 20.13 3.59 -30.98
N LEU A 70 20.67 4.75 -31.35
CA LEU A 70 19.94 6.00 -31.39
C LEU A 70 18.69 5.83 -32.27
N SER A 71 17.54 6.23 -31.76
CA SER A 71 16.47 6.83 -32.56
C SER A 71 15.64 7.72 -31.64
N THR A 72 16.05 8.99 -31.68
CA THR A 72 15.35 10.28 -31.57
C THR A 72 13.86 10.37 -31.14
N PRO A 73 13.48 11.54 -30.58
CA PRO A 73 12.34 11.77 -29.69
C PRO A 73 11.10 12.27 -30.44
N THR A 74 9.93 12.33 -29.76
CA THR A 74 8.93 13.43 -29.78
C THR A 74 7.65 13.04 -28.99
N PRO A 75 6.92 13.99 -28.36
CA PRO A 75 6.06 13.75 -27.20
C PRO A 75 4.53 13.91 -27.54
N PRO A 76 3.60 14.15 -26.57
CA PRO A 76 2.22 13.58 -26.53
C PRO A 76 1.21 14.39 -27.39
N PRO A 77 -0.10 14.04 -27.44
CA PRO A 77 -1.12 14.89 -26.78
C PRO A 77 -2.45 14.12 -26.44
N PRO A 78 -3.65 14.73 -26.24
CA PRO A 78 -4.36 14.78 -24.95
C PRO A 78 -5.81 14.24 -25.00
N THR A 79 -6.50 14.04 -23.87
CA THR A 79 -7.94 14.40 -23.71
C THR A 79 -8.43 14.23 -22.25
N PRO A 80 -9.10 15.24 -21.66
CA PRO A 80 -9.84 15.20 -20.39
C PRO A 80 -11.36 15.00 -20.64
N PRO A 81 -12.30 15.34 -19.73
CA PRO A 81 -12.59 14.84 -18.38
C PRO A 81 -14.04 14.27 -18.30
N HIS A 82 -14.38 13.47 -17.29
CA HIS A 82 -15.79 13.34 -16.88
C HIS A 82 -15.93 13.31 -15.36
N GLU A 83 -16.59 14.35 -14.88
CA GLU A 83 -17.03 14.62 -13.52
C GLU A 83 -18.42 14.01 -13.29
N GLU A 84 -18.89 14.10 -12.04
CA GLU A 84 -20.30 13.97 -11.59
C GLU A 84 -20.85 12.55 -11.41
N LYS A 85 -21.57 12.17 -10.34
CA LYS A 85 -22.10 12.88 -9.16
C LYS A 85 -22.73 11.81 -8.26
N ALA A 86 -22.69 12.00 -6.94
CA ALA A 86 -23.93 12.02 -6.13
C ALA A 86 -23.69 12.57 -4.71
N PRO A 87 -24.70 13.23 -4.11
CA PRO A 87 -24.61 14.22 -3.04
C PRO A 87 -24.99 13.61 -1.67
N ILE A 88 -24.83 14.28 -0.52
CA ILE A 88 -25.87 15.12 0.10
C ILE A 88 -25.33 15.73 1.43
N LEU A 89 -25.38 17.07 1.45
CA LEU A 89 -25.73 18.02 2.53
C LEU A 89 -25.04 18.02 3.92
N ALA A 90 -24.50 19.22 4.20
CA ALA A 90 -24.54 19.97 5.46
C ALA A 90 -23.51 19.63 6.55
N GLU A 91 -22.34 20.25 6.48
CA GLU A 91 -22.06 21.47 7.26
C GLU A 91 -20.69 22.04 6.89
N ARG A 92 -20.62 23.36 6.98
CA ARG A 92 -19.48 24.21 6.71
C ARG A 92 -18.39 23.92 7.75
N ILE A 93 -17.18 23.53 7.32
CA ILE A 93 -15.84 23.97 7.81
C ILE A 93 -14.78 23.15 7.06
N ARG A 94 -14.00 23.84 6.21
CA ARG A 94 -12.73 23.47 5.54
C ARG A 94 -12.65 22.04 5.00
N PRO A 95 -12.48 21.80 3.67
CA PRO A 95 -12.03 20.50 3.22
C PRO A 95 -10.67 20.28 3.89
N ALA A 96 -10.63 19.45 4.94
CA ALA A 96 -9.40 18.85 5.40
C ALA A 96 -8.91 18.08 4.19
N GLY A 97 -8.03 18.71 3.40
CA GLY A 97 -7.41 18.09 2.26
C GLY A 97 -6.78 16.83 2.80
N ASP A 98 -7.34 15.68 2.48
CA ASP A 98 -6.84 14.43 3.02
C ASP A 98 -5.35 14.36 2.67
N LEU A 99 -4.48 14.49 3.68
CA LEU A 99 -3.02 14.41 3.53
C LEU A 99 -2.63 13.14 2.77
N ARG A 100 -3.46 12.09 2.92
CA ARG A 100 -3.46 10.83 2.17
C ARG A 100 -3.48 10.99 0.65
N HIS A 101 -4.23 11.95 0.11
CA HIS A 101 -4.30 12.22 -1.33
C HIS A 101 -3.14 13.11 -1.82
N ALA A 102 -2.43 13.78 -0.91
CA ALA A 102 -1.22 14.53 -1.23
C ALA A 102 0.04 13.63 -1.28
N LEU A 103 -0.05 12.42 -0.73
CA LEU A 103 1.01 11.43 -0.72
C LEU A 103 1.04 10.62 -2.02
N SER A 104 2.24 10.45 -2.58
CA SER A 104 2.45 9.49 -3.67
C SER A 104 2.25 8.06 -3.16
N LEU A 105 1.81 7.16 -4.04
CA LEU A 105 1.71 5.73 -3.72
C LEU A 105 3.07 5.20 -3.21
N ASN A 106 4.17 5.61 -3.86
CA ASN A 106 5.52 5.22 -3.50
C ASN A 106 5.91 5.68 -2.08
N ASP A 107 5.54 6.91 -1.73
CA ASP A 107 5.81 7.49 -0.42
C ASP A 107 4.96 6.83 0.66
N SER A 108 3.69 6.51 0.35
CA SER A 108 2.80 5.77 1.25
C SER A 108 3.38 4.39 1.62
N PHE A 109 3.86 3.64 0.62
CA PHE A 109 4.51 2.34 0.88
C PHE A 109 5.84 2.47 1.64
N ARG A 110 6.64 3.48 1.30
CA ARG A 110 7.93 3.70 1.97
C ARG A 110 7.73 4.13 3.42
N PHE A 111 6.87 5.11 3.68
CA PHE A 111 6.56 5.58 5.03
C PHE A 111 5.91 4.50 5.87
N SER A 112 4.99 3.70 5.32
CA SER A 112 4.40 2.60 6.09
C SER A 112 5.49 1.61 6.54
N ARG A 113 6.40 1.20 5.65
CA ARG A 113 7.51 0.28 5.97
C ARG A 113 8.50 0.87 6.97
N GLU A 114 8.99 2.07 6.74
CA GLU A 114 10.11 2.65 7.49
C GLU A 114 9.69 3.36 8.78
N LEU A 115 8.50 3.98 8.81
CA LEU A 115 8.02 4.80 9.94
C LEU A 115 6.96 4.08 10.78
N PHE A 116 6.22 3.16 10.17
CA PHE A 116 5.12 2.45 10.85
C PHE A 116 5.35 0.94 10.94
N GLY A 117 6.56 0.45 10.60
CA GLY A 117 6.89 -0.98 10.67
C GLY A 117 6.06 -1.87 9.75
N GLY A 118 5.53 -1.31 8.66
CA GLY A 118 4.60 -1.94 7.73
C GLY A 118 3.12 -1.81 8.10
N ASP A 119 2.79 -1.14 9.22
CA ASP A 119 1.40 -0.97 9.66
C ASP A 119 0.70 0.19 8.96
N THR A 120 0.10 -0.12 7.81
CA THR A 120 -0.66 0.84 6.98
C THR A 120 -1.90 1.37 7.71
N SER A 121 -2.51 0.60 8.62
CA SER A 121 -3.68 1.06 9.38
C SER A 121 -3.29 2.17 10.34
N ARG A 122 -2.21 1.96 11.10
CA ARG A 122 -1.66 2.96 12.01
C ARG A 122 -1.19 4.21 11.27
N MET A 123 -0.53 4.05 10.12
CA MET A 123 -0.17 5.19 9.26
C MET A 123 -1.41 6.00 8.85
N ASN A 124 -2.48 5.32 8.42
CA ASN A 124 -3.72 5.97 8.01
C ASN A 124 -4.35 6.75 9.18
N GLU A 125 -4.37 6.20 10.39
CA GLU A 125 -4.87 6.90 11.58
C GLU A 125 -4.06 8.15 11.89
N VAL A 126 -2.73 8.09 11.81
CA VAL A 126 -1.85 9.25 12.00
C VAL A 126 -2.07 10.32 10.94
N LEU A 127 -2.17 9.94 9.66
CA LEU A 127 -2.44 10.88 8.58
C LEU A 127 -3.77 11.62 8.77
N THR A 128 -4.80 10.94 9.28
CA THR A 128 -6.07 11.56 9.63
C THR A 128 -5.95 12.50 10.82
N GLN A 129 -5.25 12.10 11.88
CA GLN A 129 -5.01 12.96 13.05
C GLN A 129 -4.22 14.22 12.67
N ILE A 130 -3.19 14.07 11.82
CA ILE A 130 -2.40 15.18 11.29
C ILE A 130 -3.28 16.12 10.45
N GLY A 131 -4.11 15.58 9.57
CA GLY A 131 -5.05 16.38 8.77
C GLY A 131 -6.02 17.21 9.63
N GLN A 132 -6.35 16.73 10.84
CA GLN A 132 -7.18 17.43 11.83
C GLN A 132 -6.40 18.42 12.71
N ALA A 133 -5.07 18.26 12.82
CA ALA A 133 -4.21 19.05 13.71
C ALA A 133 -4.22 20.55 13.39
N GLY A 134 -4.55 20.92 12.14
CA GLY A 134 -4.79 22.29 11.70
C GLY A 134 -3.56 23.22 11.72
N SER A 135 -2.37 22.70 12.05
CA SER A 135 -1.10 23.43 12.08
C SER A 135 0.08 22.47 11.97
N LEU A 136 1.18 22.96 11.40
CA LEU A 136 2.43 22.19 11.25
C LEU A 136 3.00 21.74 12.60
N ASP A 137 3.01 22.62 13.59
CA ASP A 137 3.58 22.34 14.92
C ASP A 137 2.89 21.14 15.60
N LYS A 138 1.55 21.14 15.62
CA LYS A 138 0.77 20.00 16.14
C LYS A 138 0.94 18.74 15.29
N ALA A 139 1.07 18.86 13.98
CA ALA A 139 1.32 17.72 13.11
C ALA A 139 2.68 17.06 13.41
N GLN A 140 3.72 17.87 13.65
CA GLN A 140 5.04 17.38 14.04
C GLN A 140 5.02 16.75 15.44
N GLU A 141 4.25 17.30 16.38
CA GLU A 141 4.06 16.70 17.71
C GLU A 141 3.40 15.31 17.61
N ILE A 142 2.32 15.18 16.84
CA ILE A 142 1.64 13.89 16.60
C ILE A 142 2.60 12.90 15.93
N PHE A 143 3.33 13.35 14.92
CA PHE A 143 4.31 12.53 14.22
C PHE A 143 5.41 12.04 15.15
N ALA A 144 6.03 12.92 15.94
CA ALA A 144 7.08 12.55 16.89
C ALA A 144 6.57 11.59 17.98
N ARG A 145 5.32 11.78 18.43
CA ARG A 145 4.68 10.92 19.42
C ARG A 145 4.37 9.53 18.89
N GLU A 146 3.94 9.42 17.64
CA GLU A 146 3.52 8.11 17.12
C GLU A 146 4.67 7.34 16.47
N VAL A 147 5.51 8.03 15.69
CA VAL A 147 6.51 7.38 14.82
C VAL A 147 7.86 7.21 15.52
N HIS A 148 8.15 8.03 16.54
CA HIS A 148 9.46 8.05 17.21
C HIS A 148 10.63 8.00 16.21
N PRO A 149 10.71 8.98 15.29
CA PRO A 149 11.70 8.94 14.22
C PRO A 149 13.12 8.90 14.78
N GLU A 150 13.92 7.92 14.34
CA GLU A 150 15.34 7.86 14.68
C GLU A 150 16.11 8.99 13.99
N GLU A 151 17.07 9.57 14.70
CA GLU A 151 17.89 10.68 14.21
C GLU A 151 18.74 10.21 13.03
N GLY A 152 18.39 10.64 11.81
CA GLY A 152 19.05 10.22 10.56
C GLY A 152 18.20 9.37 9.61
N ASN A 153 16.95 9.04 9.96
CA ASN A 153 16.05 8.33 9.05
C ASN A 153 15.60 9.23 7.88
N GLU A 154 15.98 8.88 6.65
CA GLU A 154 15.60 9.61 5.43
C GLU A 154 14.08 9.67 5.25
N ALA A 155 13.35 8.60 5.59
CA ALA A 155 11.88 8.59 5.52
C ALA A 155 11.23 9.60 6.47
N ALA A 156 11.81 9.81 7.65
CA ALA A 156 11.29 10.78 8.61
C ALA A 156 11.53 12.22 8.15
N ASN A 157 12.68 12.47 7.53
CA ASN A 157 13.01 13.78 6.94
C ASN A 157 12.06 14.12 5.79
N ASP A 158 11.86 13.19 4.85
CA ASP A 158 10.96 13.40 3.72
C ASP A 158 9.51 13.57 4.15
N PHE A 159 9.06 12.80 5.16
CA PHE A 159 7.73 12.97 5.73
C PHE A 159 7.58 14.37 6.36
N THR A 160 8.61 14.86 7.04
CA THR A 160 8.62 16.20 7.63
C THR A 160 8.57 17.29 6.56
N GLU A 161 9.28 17.13 5.43
CA GLU A 161 9.20 18.04 4.29
C GLU A 161 7.81 18.04 3.65
N LEU A 162 7.18 16.87 3.56
CA LEU A 162 5.81 16.74 3.07
C LEU A 162 4.81 17.45 3.98
N LEU A 163 4.94 17.31 5.30
CA LEU A 163 4.12 18.04 6.26
C LEU A 163 4.29 19.56 6.11
N LYS A 164 5.54 20.04 6.01
CA LYS A 164 5.83 21.46 5.77
C LYS A 164 5.11 21.94 4.52
N LYS A 165 5.28 21.25 3.39
CA LYS A 165 4.64 21.59 2.11
C LYS A 165 3.12 21.55 2.15
N TYR A 166 2.54 20.67 2.96
CA TYR A 166 1.10 20.54 3.12
C TYR A 166 0.51 21.70 3.94
N PHE A 167 1.18 22.13 5.01
CA PHE A 167 0.73 23.25 5.87
C PHE A 167 1.19 24.64 5.41
N ASP A 168 2.14 24.72 4.47
CA ASP A 168 2.59 25.97 3.83
C ASP A 168 1.66 26.45 2.69
N ARG A 169 0.63 25.65 2.37
CA ARG A 169 -0.46 26.04 1.45
C ARG A 169 -1.54 26.86 2.12
#